data_AF-A0A7W0TDF0-F1
#
_entry.id   AF-A0A7W0TDF0-F1
#
_cell.length_a   1.000
_cell.length_b   1.000
_cell.length_c   1.000
_cell.angle_alpha   90.00
_cell.angle_beta   90.00
_cell.angle_gamma   90.00
#
_symmetry.space_group_name_H-M   'P 1'
#
loop_
_entity.id
_entity.type
_entity.pdbx_description
1 polymer ?
#
loop_
_entity_poly.entity_id
_entity_poly.type
_entity_poly.pdbx_seq_one_letter_code
_entity_poly.pdbx_strand_id
1 'polypeptide(L)' 'MIMYEMVTGPFGTLRAAEHLVIRDGKITSDTLVFDTHEVRKAQAAQAPSA' A
#
# COMPACT_ATOMS: atom_id res chain seq x y z
N MET A 1 5.65 10.35 -10.21
CA MET A 1 4.64 9.51 -9.53
C MET A 1 4.68 8.15 -10.18
N ILE A 2 4.76 7.09 -9.38
CA ILE A 2 4.83 5.69 -9.83
C ILE A 2 3.56 5.00 -9.35
N MET A 3 2.97 4.14 -10.18
CA MET A 3 1.86 3.27 -9.78
C MET A 3 2.32 1.82 -9.88
N TYR A 4 2.03 1.04 -8.85
CA TYR A 4 2.42 -0.37 -8.80
C TYR A 4 1.45 -1.19 -7.96
N GLU A 5 1.47 -2.50 -8.21
CA GLU A 5 0.81 -3.48 -7.35
C GLU A 5 1.78 -3.91 -6.25
N MET A 6 1.31 -3.89 -5.00
CA MET A 6 2.05 -4.29 -3.81
C MET A 6 1.44 -5.56 -3.24
N VAL A 7 2.22 -6.65 -3.23
CA VAL A 7 1.82 -7.91 -2.58
C VAL A 7 2.07 -7.78 -1.08
N THR A 8 1.01 -7.85 -0.27
CA THR A 8 1.06 -7.63 1.18
C THR A 8 0.91 -8.91 2.01
N GLY A 9 1.04 -10.08 1.38
CA GLY A 9 0.90 -11.38 2.02
C GLY A 9 -0.55 -11.63 2.45
N PRO A 10 -0.85 -11.75 3.76
CA PRO A 10 -2.20 -12.09 4.22
C PRO A 10 -3.26 -11.06 3.83
N PHE A 11 -2.89 -9.79 3.58
CA PHE A 11 -3.85 -8.73 3.25
C PHE A 11 -4.11 -8.57 1.73
N GLY A 12 -3.59 -9.48 0.92
CA GLY A 12 -3.81 -9.51 -0.53
C GLY A 12 -2.89 -8.55 -1.30
N THR A 13 -3.35 -8.12 -2.47
CA THR A 13 -2.61 -7.21 -3.35
C THR A 13 -3.27 -5.83 -3.34
N LEU A 14 -2.47 -4.78 -3.10
CA LEU A 14 -2.91 -3.39 -3.11
C LEU A 14 -2.42 -2.69 -4.37
N ARG A 15 -3.23 -1.80 -4.93
CA ARG A 15 -2.76 -0.81 -5.90
C ARG A 15 -2.27 0.42 -5.13
N ALA A 16 -1.01 0.76 -5.30
CA ALA A 16 -0.37 1.91 -4.67
C ALA A 16 -0.01 2.96 -5.72
N ALA A 17 -0.12 4.23 -5.33
CA ALA A 17 0.48 5.34 -6.04
C ALA A 17 1.49 6.02 -5.11
N GLU A 18 2.69 6.26 -5.63
CA GLU A 18 3.82 6.75 -4.86
C GLU A 18 4.41 8.01 -5.50
N HIS A 19 4.65 9.02 -4.66
CA HIS A 19 5.24 10.28 -5.04
C HIS A 19 6.54 10.52 -4.27
N LEU A 20 7.66 10.32 -4.96
CA LEU A 20 9.01 10.55 -4.47
C LEU A 20 9.53 11.92 -4.92
N VAL A 21 10.10 12.68 -3.98
CA VAL A 21 10.88 13.90 -4.28
C VAL A 21 12.35 13.61 -4.02
N ILE A 22 13.16 13.70 -5.06
CA ILE A 22 14.60 13.43 -5.00
C ILE A 22 15.37 14.74 -5.18
N ARG A 23 16.31 15.03 -4.27
CA ARG A 23 17.25 16.16 -4.36
C ARG A 23 18.65 15.66 -3.98
N ASP A 24 19.66 16.05 -4.75
CA ASP A 24 21.05 15.63 -4.56
C ASP A 24 21.22 14.10 -4.42
N GLY A 25 20.46 13.36 -5.24
CA GLY A 25 20.48 11.89 -5.24
C GLY A 25 19.82 11.23 -4.02
N LYS A 26 19.16 11.99 -3.14
CA LYS A 26 18.51 11.49 -1.93
C LYS A 26 17.00 11.72 -1.97
N ILE A 27 16.24 10.79 -1.41
CA ILE A 27 14.80 10.97 -1.17
C ILE A 27 14.63 11.99 -0.04
N THR A 28 13.87 13.04 -0.32
CA THR A 28 13.57 14.13 0.63
C THR A 28 12.10 14.18 1.04
N SER A 29 11.23 13.58 0.23
CA SER A 29 9.83 13.32 0.55
C SER A 29 9.41 12.04 -0.12
N ASP A 30 8.60 11.26 0.58
CA ASP A 30 7.95 10.06 0.08
C ASP A 30 6.49 10.08 0.54
N THR A 31 5.56 9.84 -0.39
CA THR A 31 4.13 9.79 -0.11
C THR A 31 3.52 8.64 -0.88
N LEU A 32 3.02 7.66 -0.14
CA LEU A 32 2.35 6.48 -0.65
C LEU A 32 0.87 6.54 -0.30
N VAL A 33 0.01 6.36 -1.30
CA VAL A 33 -1.44 6.28 -1.13
C VAL A 33 -1.96 4.96 -1.70
N PHE A 34 -2.94 4.38 -1.02
CA PHE A 34 -3.64 3.17 -1.41
C PHE A 34 -5.04 3.15 -0.78
N ASP A 35 -5.92 2.29 -1.29
CA ASP A 35 -7.25 2.11 -0.71
C ASP A 35 -7.19 1.24 0.55
N THR A 36 -7.42 1.88 1.71
CA THR A 36 -7.42 1.20 3.00
C THR A 36 -8.66 0.31 3.21
N HIS A 37 -9.71 0.45 2.39
CA HIS A 37 -10.89 -0.43 2.43
C HIS A 37 -10.50 -1.87 2.14
N GLU A 38 -9.64 -2.12 1.16
CA GLU A 38 -9.20 -3.47 0.79
C GLU A 38 -8.45 -4.16 1.92
N VAL A 39 -7.64 -3.42 2.70
CA VAL A 39 -6.98 -3.96 3.89
C VAL A 39 -7.99 -4.38 4.96
N ARG A 40 -8.97 -3.51 5.27
CA ARG A 40 -10.01 -3.82 6.28
C ARG A 40 -10.88 -5.00 5.87
N LYS A 41 -11.24 -5.08 4.59
CA LYS A 41 -11.98 -6.20 4.02
C LYS A 41 -11.19 -7.50 4.13
N ALA A 42 -9.90 -7.49 3.81
CA ALA A 42 -9.03 -8.65 3.94
C ALA A 42 -8.88 -9.09 5.42
N GLN A 43 -8.75 -8.13 6.35
CA GLN A 43 -8.74 -8.42 7.80
C GLN A 43 -10.03 -9.06 8.28
N ALA A 44 -11.19 -8.54 7.86
CA ALA A 44 -12.49 -9.10 8.23
C ALA A 44 -12.67 -10.55 7.71
N ALA A 45 -12.17 -10.84 6.51
CA ALA A 45 -12.18 -12.19 5.95
C ALA A 45 -11.27 -13.20 6.69
N GLN A 46 -10.32 -12.71 7.49
CA GLN A 46 -9.39 -13.53 8.28
C GLN A 46 -9.85 -13.75 9.72
N ALA A 47 -10.92 -13.07 10.16
CA ALA A 47 -11.44 -13.27 11.52
C ALA A 47 -11.93 -14.71 11.67
N PRO A 48 -11.50 -15.44 12.72
CA PRO A 48 -11.91 -16.83 12.91
C PRO A 48 -13.43 -16.90 13.12
N SER A 49 -14.06 -17.87 12.46
CA SER A 49 -15.43 -18.29 12.78
C SER A 49 -15.45 -18.77 14.24
N ALA A 50 -16.17 -18.03 15.08
CA ALA A 50 -16.44 -18.39 16.47
C ALA A 50 -17.28 -19.68 16.59
#